data_AF-A0A2R6HUD0-F1
#
_entry.id   AF-A0A2R6HUD0-F1
#
_cell.length_a   1.000
_cell.length_b   1.000
_cell.length_c   1.000
_cell.angle_alpha   90.00
_cell.angle_beta   90.00
_cell.angle_gamma   90.00
#
_symmetry.space_group_name_H-M   'P 1'
#
loop_
_entity.id
_entity.type
_entity.pdbx_description
1 polymer ?
#
loop_
_entity_poly.entity_id
_entity_poly.type
_entity_poly.pdbx_seq_one_letter_code
_entity_poly.pdbx_strand_id
1 'polypeptide(L)'
;MYGRLPTGFHPGGRPGRYEQRRRPDGRDDARFQEAREWSRYVGIVDNDTDAVDAFGESHGVRPDFDQGEADKWLAMEEIRGTTDTPRHVFVGTSVEDRRIADHLGWEYRDPETVAEKADWDLANEEEPEGLVDRLLGLVRGE
;
A
#
# COMPACT_ATOMS: atom_id res chain seq x y z
N MET A 1 -19.29 -22.72 -42.56
CA MET A 1 -20.03 -21.89 -41.59
C MET A 1 -20.51 -22.84 -40.49
N TYR A 2 -19.77 -22.97 -39.39
CA TYR A 2 -20.13 -23.88 -38.29
C TYR A 2 -20.34 -23.07 -37.01
N GLY A 3 -21.51 -23.27 -36.43
CA GLY A 3 -22.00 -22.59 -35.25
C GLY A 3 -21.27 -23.02 -33.97
N ARG A 4 -21.07 -22.05 -33.10
CA ARG A 4 -20.46 -22.15 -31.79
C ARG A 4 -21.55 -22.32 -30.74
N LEU A 5 -21.47 -23.38 -29.93
CA LEU A 5 -22.08 -23.46 -28.61
C LEU A 5 -21.10 -24.10 -27.61
N PRO A 6 -21.30 -23.86 -26.30
CA PRO A 6 -20.22 -23.67 -25.32
C PRO A 6 -20.06 -24.84 -24.35
N THR A 7 -18.82 -25.11 -23.96
CA THR A 7 -18.41 -25.97 -22.83
C THR A 7 -16.93 -25.66 -22.57
N GLY A 8 -16.42 -25.40 -21.38
CA GLY A 8 -16.97 -25.36 -20.04
C GLY A 8 -15.85 -24.91 -19.10
N PHE A 9 -16.23 -24.21 -18.04
CA PHE A 9 -15.70 -24.33 -16.68
C PHE A 9 -14.23 -24.76 -16.53
N HIS A 10 -13.34 -23.81 -16.24
CA HIS A 10 -12.09 -24.05 -15.53
C HIS A 10 -12.31 -23.73 -14.04
N PRO A 11 -12.15 -24.70 -13.12
CA PRO A 11 -12.17 -24.44 -11.69
C PRO A 11 -10.84 -23.80 -11.27
N GLY A 12 -10.86 -22.53 -10.86
CA GLY A 12 -9.68 -21.85 -10.31
C GLY A 12 -9.69 -20.33 -10.38
N GLY A 13 -10.55 -19.72 -11.18
CA GLY A 13 -10.69 -18.26 -11.22
C GLY A 13 -11.44 -17.76 -9.99
N ARG A 14 -10.73 -17.19 -9.01
CA ARG A 14 -11.38 -16.34 -8.00
C ARG A 14 -12.04 -15.17 -8.74
N PRO A 15 -13.35 -14.94 -8.61
CA PRO A 15 -13.97 -13.75 -9.18
C PRO A 15 -13.43 -12.50 -8.47
N GLY A 16 -13.10 -11.48 -9.25
CA GLY A 16 -12.54 -10.21 -8.80
C GLY A 16 -13.34 -9.61 -7.66
N ARG A 17 -12.65 -9.32 -6.56
CA ARG A 17 -13.20 -8.69 -5.37
C ARG A 17 -12.89 -7.19 -5.38
N TYR A 18 -13.19 -6.52 -6.49
CA TYR A 18 -13.03 -5.07 -6.64
C TYR A 18 -14.38 -4.41 -6.90
N GLU A 19 -15.35 -4.59 -5.99
CA GLU A 19 -16.54 -3.75 -5.99
C GLU A 19 -16.95 -3.36 -4.56
N GLN A 20 -16.64 -2.10 -4.25
CA GLN A 20 -17.37 -1.19 -3.38
C GLN A 20 -17.76 -1.68 -1.98
N ARG A 21 -16.87 -1.41 -1.01
CA ARG A 21 -17.28 -1.02 0.35
C ARG A 21 -16.65 0.31 0.75
N ARG A 22 -17.11 1.36 0.08
CA ARG A 22 -16.99 2.73 0.60
C ARG A 22 -17.98 2.87 1.77
N ARG A 23 -17.57 2.44 2.97
CA ARG A 23 -18.20 2.83 4.24
C ARG A 23 -17.25 3.81 4.93
N PRO A 24 -17.68 5.06 5.21
CA PRO A 24 -16.83 6.06 5.83
C PRO A 24 -17.04 6.03 7.35
N ASP A 25 -16.31 5.18 8.07
CA ASP A 25 -16.16 5.30 9.51
C ASP A 25 -14.95 4.52 10.04
N GLY A 26 -13.91 5.26 10.46
CA GLY A 26 -12.71 4.74 11.12
C GLY A 26 -11.44 5.33 10.51
N ARG A 27 -10.86 6.34 11.18
CA ARG A 27 -9.73 7.22 10.76
C ARG A 27 -8.62 6.46 10.02
N ASP A 28 -8.71 6.42 8.70
CA ASP A 28 -7.57 6.17 7.81
C ASP A 28 -6.57 7.31 8.05
N ASP A 29 -5.29 6.97 8.07
CA ASP A 29 -4.24 7.94 8.34
C ASP A 29 -4.39 9.18 7.43
N ALA A 30 -4.19 10.37 8.01
CA ALA A 30 -4.44 11.62 7.30
C ALA A 30 -3.60 11.75 6.02
N ARG A 31 -2.40 11.17 5.98
CA ARG A 31 -1.52 11.20 4.80
C ARG A 31 -2.02 10.25 3.72
N PHE A 32 -2.60 9.11 4.09
CA PHE A 32 -3.28 8.23 3.13
C PHE A 32 -4.56 8.87 2.56
N GLN A 33 -5.33 9.56 3.39
CA GLN A 33 -6.49 10.32 2.92
C GLN A 33 -6.09 11.40 1.93
N GLU A 34 -5.07 12.19 2.27
CA GLU A 34 -4.56 13.23 1.39
C GLU A 34 -4.00 12.62 0.10
N ALA A 35 -3.19 11.56 0.17
CA ALA A 35 -2.67 10.84 -1.01
C ALA A 35 -3.77 10.43 -2.00
N ARG A 36 -4.95 10.03 -1.49
CA ARG A 36 -6.12 9.63 -2.30
C ARG A 36 -6.83 10.80 -2.98
N GLU A 37 -6.60 12.04 -2.56
CA GLU A 37 -7.18 13.22 -3.23
C GLU A 37 -6.54 13.46 -4.61
N TRP A 38 -5.30 13.02 -4.80
CA TRP A 38 -4.53 13.19 -6.04
C TRP A 38 -4.14 11.87 -6.71
N SER A 39 -4.40 10.73 -6.06
CA SER A 39 -4.12 9.40 -6.58
C SER A 39 -5.39 8.59 -6.78
N ARG A 40 -5.49 7.88 -7.91
CA ARG A 40 -6.63 6.98 -8.16
C ARG A 40 -6.61 5.74 -7.25
N TYR A 41 -5.41 5.26 -6.95
CA TYR A 41 -5.17 4.12 -6.07
C TYR A 41 -3.98 4.40 -5.17
N VAL A 42 -4.05 3.98 -3.90
CA VAL A 42 -3.01 4.10 -2.89
C VAL A 42 -2.91 2.78 -2.13
N GLY A 43 -1.69 2.29 -1.91
CA GLY A 43 -1.44 1.05 -1.21
C GLY A 43 -0.04 0.98 -0.59
N ILE A 44 0.22 -0.14 0.07
CA ILE A 44 1.49 -0.44 0.75
C ILE A 44 1.99 -1.77 0.19
N VAL A 45 3.28 -1.87 -0.05
CA VAL A 45 3.94 -3.14 -0.41
C VAL A 45 5.22 -3.31 0.39
N ASP A 46 5.52 -4.54 0.79
CA ASP A 46 6.80 -4.91 1.42
C ASP A 46 7.12 -6.38 1.10
N ASN A 47 8.30 -6.91 1.46
CA ASN A 47 8.51 -8.36 1.42
C ASN A 47 7.92 -9.07 2.65
N ASP A 48 7.68 -8.34 3.75
CA ASP A 48 7.02 -8.82 4.96
C ASP A 48 5.53 -8.45 4.93
N THR A 49 4.72 -9.35 4.39
CA THR A 49 3.26 -9.15 4.23
C THR A 49 2.53 -9.06 5.56
N ASP A 50 3.00 -9.79 6.57
CA ASP A 50 2.45 -9.73 7.94
C ASP A 50 2.68 -8.33 8.55
N ALA A 51 3.83 -7.70 8.29
CA ALA A 51 4.09 -6.33 8.71
C ALA A 51 3.17 -5.31 8.01
N VAL A 52 2.86 -5.51 6.72
CA VAL A 52 1.91 -4.66 5.98
C VAL A 52 0.51 -4.75 6.60
N ASP A 53 0.03 -5.96 6.88
CA ASP A 53 -1.28 -6.18 7.50
C ASP A 53 -1.35 -5.56 8.90
N ALA A 54 -0.32 -5.76 9.71
CA ALA A 54 -0.22 -5.18 11.05
C ALA A 54 -0.16 -3.63 11.01
N PHE A 55 0.55 -3.06 10.04
CA PHE A 55 0.58 -1.60 9.84
C PHE A 55 -0.82 -1.07 9.48
N GLY A 56 -1.50 -1.71 8.53
CA GLY A 56 -2.87 -1.34 8.13
C GLY A 56 -3.86 -1.39 9.30
N GLU A 57 -3.81 -2.46 10.11
CA GLU A 57 -4.68 -2.60 11.28
C GLU A 57 -4.39 -1.53 12.35
N SER A 58 -3.12 -1.29 12.66
CA SER A 58 -2.72 -0.35 13.73
C SER A 58 -2.97 1.13 13.39
N HIS A 59 -2.85 1.51 12.11
CA HIS A 59 -3.01 2.90 11.66
C HIS A 59 -4.38 3.17 11.02
N GLY A 60 -5.27 2.17 10.97
CA GLY A 60 -6.56 2.26 10.31
C GLY A 60 -6.45 2.46 8.79
N VAL A 61 -5.29 2.18 8.20
CA VAL A 61 -5.02 2.36 6.78
C VAL A 61 -5.56 1.15 6.02
N ARG A 62 -6.35 1.40 4.97
CA ARG A 62 -6.85 0.32 4.10
C ARG A 62 -6.33 0.45 2.67
N PRO A 63 -5.25 -0.25 2.29
CA PRO A 63 -4.75 -0.26 0.92
C PRO A 63 -5.83 -0.61 -0.11
N ASP A 64 -5.74 -0.02 -1.29
CA ASP A 64 -6.65 -0.35 -2.41
C ASP A 64 -6.34 -1.73 -3.03
N PHE A 65 -5.16 -2.28 -2.74
CA PHE A 65 -4.69 -3.58 -3.21
C PHE A 65 -4.34 -4.47 -2.02
N ASP A 66 -4.68 -5.76 -2.16
CA ASP A 66 -4.30 -6.81 -1.22
C ASP A 66 -3.05 -7.50 -1.79
N GLN A 67 -1.91 -7.39 -1.10
CA GLN A 67 -0.66 -8.00 -1.57
C GLN A 67 -0.70 -9.54 -1.50
N GLY A 68 -1.50 -10.08 -0.58
CA GLY A 68 -1.55 -11.52 -0.33
C GLY A 68 -0.18 -12.06 0.07
N GLU A 69 0.25 -13.16 -0.56
CA GLU A 69 1.54 -13.81 -0.30
C GLU A 69 2.63 -13.40 -1.31
N ALA A 70 2.33 -12.45 -2.21
CA ALA A 70 3.29 -12.00 -3.21
C ALA A 70 4.41 -11.19 -2.55
N ASP A 71 5.63 -11.34 -3.04
CA ASP A 71 6.68 -10.38 -2.72
C ASP A 71 6.42 -9.03 -3.40
N LYS A 72 7.10 -7.97 -2.93
CA LYS A 72 6.85 -6.60 -3.41
C LYS A 72 7.02 -6.45 -4.93
N TRP A 73 7.94 -7.19 -5.56
CA TRP A 73 8.12 -7.13 -7.00
C TRP A 73 6.89 -7.63 -7.74
N LEU A 74 6.45 -8.85 -7.42
CA LEU A 74 5.30 -9.47 -8.06
C LEU A 74 4.03 -8.66 -7.82
N ALA A 75 3.85 -8.13 -6.61
CA ALA A 75 2.73 -7.27 -6.28
C ALA A 75 2.71 -6.00 -7.14
N MET A 76 3.83 -5.29 -7.25
CA MET A 76 3.94 -4.07 -8.07
C MET A 76 3.76 -4.35 -9.57
N GLU A 77 4.27 -5.48 -10.07
CA GLU A 77 4.08 -5.91 -11.45
C GLU A 77 2.58 -6.17 -11.74
N GLU A 78 1.89 -6.90 -10.86
CA GLU A 78 0.47 -7.18 -10.98
C GLU A 78 -0.37 -5.89 -10.93
N ILE A 79 -0.09 -5.00 -9.97
CA ILE A 79 -0.79 -3.71 -9.85
C ILE A 79 -0.63 -2.92 -11.14
N ARG A 80 0.58 -2.81 -11.69
CA ARG A 80 0.80 -2.08 -12.94
C ARG A 80 0.07 -2.74 -14.12
N GLY A 81 0.07 -4.07 -14.20
CA GLY A 81 -0.60 -4.82 -15.26
C GLY A 81 -2.13 -4.72 -15.22
N THR A 82 -2.71 -4.48 -14.04
CA THR A 82 -4.16 -4.44 -13.82
C THR A 82 -4.72 -3.02 -13.73
N THR A 83 -3.88 -2.02 -13.47
CA THR A 83 -4.29 -0.62 -13.38
C THR A 83 -4.02 0.13 -14.68
N ASP A 84 -5.10 0.56 -15.35
CA ASP A 84 -5.02 1.46 -16.51
C ASP A 84 -4.83 2.91 -16.02
N THR A 85 -3.63 3.22 -15.53
CA THR A 85 -3.24 4.56 -15.08
C THR A 85 -2.01 5.07 -15.82
N PRO A 86 -1.97 6.36 -16.20
CA PRO A 86 -0.86 6.90 -16.98
C PRO A 86 0.43 7.11 -16.17
N ARG A 87 0.35 7.09 -14.84
CA ARG A 87 1.47 7.34 -13.93
C ARG A 87 1.40 6.39 -12.75
N HIS A 88 2.55 5.81 -12.40
CA HIS A 88 2.75 4.97 -11.23
C HIS A 88 3.93 5.54 -10.44
N VAL A 89 3.75 5.76 -9.14
CA VAL A 89 4.80 6.30 -8.25
C VAL A 89 5.05 5.28 -7.16
N PHE A 90 6.31 4.98 -6.90
CA PHE A 90 6.72 4.16 -5.77
C PHE A 90 7.55 4.99 -4.79
N VAL A 91 7.10 5.02 -3.55
CA VAL A 91 7.82 5.68 -2.45
C VAL A 91 8.53 4.60 -1.66
N GLY A 92 9.86 4.63 -1.63
CA GLY A 92 10.68 3.59 -0.99
C GLY A 92 11.91 4.15 -0.31
N THR A 93 12.54 3.36 0.54
CA THR A 93 13.69 3.78 1.37
C THR A 93 14.99 3.11 0.97
N SER A 94 14.94 2.01 0.20
CA SER A 94 16.11 1.21 -0.12
C SER A 94 16.56 1.30 -1.58
N VAL A 95 17.83 0.95 -1.82
CA VAL A 95 18.35 0.79 -3.18
C VAL A 95 17.63 -0.33 -3.94
N GLU A 96 17.16 -1.35 -3.24
CA GLU A 96 16.35 -2.41 -3.84
C GLU A 96 15.04 -1.83 -4.37
N ASP A 97 14.31 -1.06 -3.57
CA ASP A 97 13.05 -0.41 -3.95
C ASP A 97 13.18 0.41 -5.23
N ARG A 98 14.27 1.18 -5.32
CA ARG A 98 14.58 1.95 -6.52
C ARG A 98 14.81 1.07 -7.74
N ARG A 99 15.53 -0.04 -7.60
CA ARG A 99 15.76 -0.99 -8.70
C ARG A 99 14.47 -1.63 -9.18
N ILE A 100 13.55 -1.97 -8.27
CA ILE A 100 12.23 -2.51 -8.61
C ILE A 100 11.44 -1.47 -9.39
N ALA A 101 11.37 -0.23 -8.88
CA ALA A 101 10.67 0.85 -9.56
C ALA A 101 11.20 1.11 -10.97
N ASP A 102 12.51 1.28 -11.13
CA ASP A 102 13.14 1.51 -12.43
C ASP A 102 12.84 0.35 -13.41
N HIS A 103 12.90 -0.90 -12.95
CA HIS A 103 12.65 -2.05 -13.81
C HIS A 103 11.19 -2.15 -14.25
N LEU A 104 10.25 -1.90 -13.34
CA LEU A 104 8.81 -1.93 -13.63
C LEU A 104 8.33 -0.64 -14.33
N GLY A 105 9.19 0.37 -14.47
CA GLY A 105 8.85 1.66 -15.06
C GLY A 105 7.97 2.53 -14.16
N TRP A 106 8.10 2.38 -12.84
CA TRP A 106 7.49 3.25 -11.84
C TRP A 106 8.40 4.45 -11.53
N GLU A 107 7.81 5.61 -11.29
CA GLU A 107 8.54 6.79 -10.83
C GLU A 107 8.94 6.59 -9.35
N TYR A 108 10.24 6.45 -9.09
CA TYR A 108 10.74 6.34 -7.72
C TYR A 108 10.82 7.71 -7.01
N ARG A 109 10.40 7.74 -5.73
CA ARG A 109 10.60 8.85 -4.81
C ARG A 109 11.05 8.35 -3.44
N ASP A 110 11.94 9.08 -2.80
CA ASP A 110 12.24 8.90 -1.38
C ASP A 110 11.17 9.59 -0.50
N PRO A 111 10.98 9.13 0.76
CA PRO A 111 9.99 9.71 1.67
C PRO A 111 10.24 11.19 1.96
N GLU A 112 11.51 11.59 2.09
CA GLU A 112 11.91 12.99 2.36
C GLU A 112 11.38 13.93 1.28
N THR A 113 11.59 13.59 0.01
CA THR A 113 11.10 14.35 -1.14
C THR A 113 9.57 14.38 -1.21
N VAL A 114 8.90 13.29 -0.86
CA VAL A 114 7.42 13.24 -0.86
C VAL A 114 6.87 14.12 0.25
N ALA A 115 7.43 13.99 1.45
CA ALA A 115 7.01 14.73 2.61
C ALA A 115 7.22 16.24 2.43
N GLU A 116 8.38 16.66 1.94
CA GLU A 116 8.64 18.08 1.61
C GLU A 116 7.59 18.63 0.63
N LYS A 117 7.27 17.88 -0.43
CA LYS A 117 6.31 18.33 -1.45
C LYS A 117 4.87 18.34 -0.96
N ALA A 118 4.54 17.47 -0.02
CA ALA A 118 3.21 17.35 0.56
C ALA A 118 3.06 18.16 1.85
N ASP A 119 4.09 18.89 2.29
CA ASP A 119 4.12 19.60 3.57
C ASP A 119 3.83 18.67 4.77
N TRP A 120 4.35 17.43 4.70
CA TRP A 120 4.22 16.43 5.76
C TRP A 120 5.44 16.42 6.68
N ASP A 121 5.19 16.29 7.98
CA ASP A 121 6.23 15.93 8.94
C ASP A 121 6.53 14.43 8.85
N LEU A 122 7.80 14.09 8.65
CA LEU A 122 8.30 12.73 8.79
C LEU A 122 8.68 12.46 10.24
N ALA A 123 8.23 11.33 10.77
CA ALA A 123 8.70 10.85 12.06
C ALA A 123 10.21 10.59 11.99
N ASN A 124 10.95 11.08 12.99
CA ASN A 124 12.38 10.81 13.09
C ASN A 124 12.57 9.36 13.56
N GLU A 125 13.50 8.63 12.95
CA GLU A 125 13.77 7.20 13.23
C GLU A 125 14.13 6.90 14.70
N GLU A 126 14.42 7.93 15.50
CA GLU A 126 14.81 7.83 16.91
C GLU A 126 13.65 7.77 17.91
N GLU A 127 12.39 7.97 17.48
CA GLU A 127 11.24 7.92 18.38
C GLU A 127 10.29 6.79 17.96
N PRO A 128 10.47 5.55 18.45
CA PRO A 128 9.45 4.52 18.32
C PRO A 128 8.19 5.03 19.00
N GLU A 129 7.19 5.31 18.16
CA GLU A 129 5.87 5.78 18.54
C GLU A 129 5.28 4.80 19.56
N GLY A 130 5.26 5.22 20.83
CA GLY A 130 4.75 4.43 21.94
C GLY A 130 5.79 3.80 22.88
N LEU A 131 7.10 3.87 22.64
CA LEU A 131 8.09 3.47 23.66
C LEU A 131 8.12 4.49 24.82
N VAL A 132 8.16 5.78 24.48
CA VAL A 132 8.13 6.87 25.46
C VAL A 132 6.80 6.92 26.21
N ASP A 133 5.69 6.64 25.54
CA ASP A 133 4.36 6.58 26.17
C ASP A 133 4.23 5.39 27.13
N ARG A 134 4.78 4.22 26.75
CA ARG A 134 4.88 3.04 27.64
C ARG A 134 5.80 3.27 28.84
N LEU A 135 6.93 3.94 28.66
CA LEU A 135 7.87 4.27 29.73
C LEU A 135 7.31 5.33 30.69
N LEU A 136 6.63 6.35 30.17
CA LEU A 136 5.99 7.39 30.97
C LEU A 136 4.75 6.87 31.72
N GLY A 137 4.01 5.92 31.13
CA GLY A 137 2.95 5.18 31.82
C GLY A 137 3.47 4.36 33.00
N LEU A 138 4.68 3.80 32.90
CA LEU A 138 5.31 3.02 33.97
C LEU A 138 5.82 3.91 35.12
N VAL A 139 6.30 5.12 34.83
CA VAL A 139 6.86 6.05 35.83
C VAL A 139 5.78 6.85 36.57
N ARG A 140 4.61 7.08 35.96
CA ARG A 140 3.51 7.84 36.58
C ARG A 140 2.56 6.97 37.42
N GLY A 141 2.76 5.64 37.44
CA GLY A 141 1.97 4.70 38.22
C GLY A 141 2.63 4.31 39.54
N GLU A 142 2.75 5.23 40.49
CA GLU A 142 2.99 4.98 41.93
C GLU A 142 2.15 5.94 42.77
#